data_AF-A0A401FXE8-F1
#
_entry.id   AF-A0A401FXE8-F1
#
_cell.length_a   1.000
_cell.length_b   1.000
_cell.length_c   1.000
_cell.angle_alpha   90.00
_cell.angle_beta   90.00
_cell.angle_gamma   90.00
#
_symmetry.space_group_name_H-M   'P 1'
#
loop_
_entity.id
_entity.type
_entity.pdbx_description
1 polymer ?
#
loop_
_entity_poly.entity_id
_entity_poly.type
_entity_poly.pdbx_seq_one_letter_code
_entity_poly.pdbx_strand_id
1 'polypeptide(L)'
;MGEVAEPSNGIVFEVRQGYKSKDSKRQNADIDNATVAWANNYLPVFAVFSSQIDFDIVLRYRNHRSGILTGTMTGDTQTSLYAFCDHILGYDLADFFKRKSDVVKKEIDSVLKILLSAE
;
A
#
# COMPACT_ATOMS: atom_id res chain seq x y z
N MET A 1 -24.04 0.19 12.70
CA MET A 1 -22.92 -0.69 12.33
C MET A 1 -22.29 -1.17 13.62
N GLY A 2 -22.15 -2.49 13.82
CA GLY A 2 -21.56 -3.04 15.05
C GLY A 2 -20.07 -2.70 15.17
N GLU A 3 -19.59 -2.57 16.40
CA GLU A 3 -18.17 -2.37 16.72
C GLU A 3 -17.30 -3.46 16.07
N VAL A 4 -16.22 -3.05 15.42
CA VAL A 4 -15.19 -3.98 14.93
C VAL A 4 -14.22 -4.14 16.10
N ALA A 5 -14.11 -5.36 16.63
CA ALA A 5 -13.14 -5.65 17.69
C ALA A 5 -11.73 -5.34 17.20
N GLU A 6 -10.92 -4.73 18.05
CA GLU A 6 -9.52 -4.44 17.75
C GLU A 6 -8.75 -5.76 17.54
N PRO A 7 -8.07 -5.95 16.39
CA PRO A 7 -7.33 -7.17 16.11
C PRO A 7 -6.12 -7.31 17.03
N SER A 8 -5.93 -8.48 17.65
CA SER A 8 -4.88 -8.72 18.65
C SER A 8 -3.47 -8.84 18.08
N ASN A 9 -3.35 -9.15 16.78
CA ASN A 9 -2.05 -9.46 16.18
C ASN A 9 -1.45 -8.26 15.42
N GLY A 10 -2.12 -7.10 15.48
CA GLY A 10 -1.67 -5.87 14.83
C GLY A 10 -2.11 -5.78 13.38
N ILE A 11 -1.27 -5.17 12.54
CA ILE A 11 -1.58 -4.80 11.16
C ILE A 11 -0.80 -5.69 10.18
N VAL A 12 -1.47 -6.14 9.12
CA VAL A 12 -0.82 -6.75 7.96
C VAL A 12 -1.03 -5.87 6.72
N PHE A 13 0.03 -5.68 5.94
CA PHE A 13 0.01 -4.78 4.79
C PHE A 13 -0.03 -5.52 3.46
N GLU A 14 -1.00 -5.17 2.62
CA GLU A 14 -0.99 -5.47 1.20
C GLU A 14 -0.31 -4.30 0.47
N VAL A 15 0.95 -4.49 0.06
CA VAL A 15 1.78 -3.42 -0.50
C VAL A 15 1.63 -3.33 -2.01
N ARG A 16 1.34 -2.12 -2.51
CA ARG A 16 1.11 -1.86 -3.94
C ARG A 16 1.87 -0.61 -4.40
N GLN A 17 2.49 -0.68 -5.57
CA GLN A 17 3.13 0.50 -6.18
C GLN A 17 2.09 1.55 -6.61
N GLY A 18 0.95 1.10 -7.13
CA GLY A 18 -0.18 1.91 -7.55
C GLY A 18 -1.36 1.02 -7.93
N TYR A 19 -2.54 1.60 -8.09
CA TYR A 19 -3.75 0.82 -8.37
C TYR A 19 -4.47 1.37 -9.60
N LYS A 20 -3.99 0.99 -10.79
CA LYS A 20 -4.47 1.53 -12.08
C LYS A 20 -5.53 0.69 -12.78
N SER A 21 -5.62 -0.60 -12.49
CA SER A 21 -6.52 -1.53 -13.18
C SER A 21 -7.77 -1.82 -12.35
N LYS A 22 -8.98 -1.59 -12.89
CA LYS A 22 -10.25 -2.10 -12.33
C LYS A 22 -10.46 -3.61 -12.59
N ASP A 23 -9.38 -4.38 -12.67
CA ASP A 23 -9.45 -5.82 -12.89
C ASP A 23 -10.14 -6.51 -11.71
N SER A 24 -11.28 -7.17 -11.99
CA SER A 24 -12.13 -7.75 -10.97
C SER A 24 -11.49 -8.96 -10.29
N LYS A 25 -10.66 -9.72 -11.02
CA LYS A 25 -9.96 -10.88 -10.46
C LYS A 25 -8.98 -10.47 -9.37
N ARG A 26 -8.15 -9.45 -9.65
CA ARG A 26 -7.21 -8.91 -8.66
C ARG A 26 -7.93 -8.36 -7.43
N GLN A 27 -8.99 -7.58 -7.61
CA GLN A 27 -9.76 -7.03 -6.49
C GLN A 27 -10.42 -8.11 -5.63
N ASN A 28 -10.87 -9.21 -6.22
CA ASN A 28 -11.43 -10.33 -5.46
C ASN A 28 -10.34 -11.02 -4.64
N ALA A 29 -9.16 -11.28 -5.22
CA ALA A 29 -8.03 -11.85 -4.49
C ALA A 29 -7.57 -10.95 -3.31
N ASP A 30 -7.58 -9.63 -3.52
CA ASP A 30 -7.29 -8.65 -2.45
C ASP A 30 -8.27 -8.77 -1.27
N ILE A 31 -9.56 -8.96 -1.57
CA ILE A 31 -10.62 -9.12 -0.57
C ILE A 31 -10.51 -10.47 0.14
N ASP A 32 -10.18 -11.53 -0.60
CA ASP A 32 -9.97 -12.86 -0.03
C ASP A 32 -8.79 -12.83 0.96
N ASN A 33 -7.70 -12.16 0.61
CA ASN A 33 -6.56 -11.94 1.50
C ASN A 33 -6.95 -11.14 2.75
N ALA A 34 -7.72 -10.06 2.60
CA ALA A 34 -8.22 -9.29 3.74
C ALA A 34 -9.13 -10.12 4.67
N THR A 35 -9.93 -11.01 4.09
CA THR A 35 -10.78 -11.95 4.85
C THR A 35 -9.93 -12.93 5.65
N VAL A 36 -8.85 -13.46 5.06
CA VAL A 36 -7.90 -14.32 5.75
C VAL A 36 -7.17 -13.57 6.88
N ALA A 37 -6.78 -12.31 6.66
CA ALA A 37 -6.16 -11.48 7.69
C ALA A 37 -7.08 -11.31 8.92
N TRP A 38 -8.35 -10.99 8.68
CA TRP A 38 -9.35 -10.90 9.73
C TRP A 38 -9.57 -12.23 10.46
N ALA A 39 -9.63 -13.35 9.74
CA ALA A 39 -9.73 -14.69 10.34
C ALA A 39 -8.52 -15.03 11.24
N ASN A 40 -7.36 -14.43 10.98
CA ASN A 40 -6.15 -14.56 11.78
C ASN A 40 -5.92 -13.39 12.74
N ASN A 41 -6.96 -12.60 13.01
CA ASN A 41 -6.95 -11.47 13.96
C ASN A 41 -5.89 -10.38 13.67
N TYR A 42 -5.66 -10.10 12.38
CA TYR A 42 -4.90 -8.94 11.90
C TYR A 42 -5.84 -7.91 11.27
N LEU A 43 -5.50 -6.62 11.38
CA LEU A 43 -6.11 -5.56 10.58
C LEU A 43 -5.47 -5.55 9.17
N PRO A 44 -6.22 -5.86 8.10
CA PRO A 44 -5.71 -5.70 6.74
C PRO A 44 -5.64 -4.22 6.36
N VAL A 45 -4.48 -3.77 5.88
CA VAL A 45 -4.27 -2.41 5.39
C VAL A 45 -3.61 -2.44 4.01
N PHE A 46 -4.18 -1.75 3.05
CA PHE A 46 -3.56 -1.53 1.74
C PHE A 46 -2.57 -0.37 1.84
N ALA A 47 -1.30 -0.64 1.57
CA ALA A 47 -0.25 0.38 1.48
C ALA A 47 0.05 0.68 0.01
N VAL A 48 -0.56 1.72 -0.54
CA VAL A 48 -0.43 2.11 -1.93
C VAL A 48 0.55 3.27 -2.05
N PHE A 49 1.71 3.06 -2.67
CA PHE A 49 2.78 4.07 -2.79
C PHE A 49 2.45 5.22 -3.74
N SER A 50 1.42 5.07 -4.58
CA SER A 50 0.91 6.12 -5.45
C SER A 50 -0.25 6.86 -4.79
N SER A 51 -0.44 8.13 -5.16
CA SER A 51 -1.68 8.86 -4.91
C SER A 51 -2.83 8.43 -5.83
N GLN A 52 -2.54 7.64 -6.86
CA GLN A 52 -3.53 7.22 -7.87
C GLN A 52 -4.15 5.88 -7.50
N ILE A 53 -5.35 5.95 -6.93
CA ILE A 53 -6.29 4.84 -6.75
C ILE A 53 -7.71 5.35 -7.02
N ASP A 54 -8.51 4.56 -7.72
CA ASP A 54 -9.89 4.92 -8.02
C ASP A 54 -10.77 4.86 -6.76
N PHE A 55 -11.65 5.85 -6.60
CA PHE A 55 -12.50 5.96 -5.42
C PHE A 55 -13.42 4.75 -5.22
N ASP A 56 -13.91 4.12 -6.30
CA ASP A 56 -14.76 2.93 -6.20
C ASP A 56 -14.01 1.77 -5.53
N ILE A 57 -12.70 1.66 -5.80
CA ILE A 57 -11.83 0.63 -5.23
C ILE A 57 -11.58 0.92 -3.75
N VAL A 58 -11.30 2.19 -3.41
CA VAL A 58 -11.16 2.64 -2.02
C VAL A 58 -12.43 2.31 -1.22
N LEU A 59 -13.60 2.65 -1.75
CA LEU A 59 -14.88 2.37 -1.11
C LEU A 59 -15.10 0.87 -0.97
N ARG A 60 -14.79 0.11 -2.01
CA ARG A 60 -14.91 -1.36 -2.00
C ARG A 60 -14.08 -1.99 -0.88
N TYR A 61 -12.79 -1.64 -0.74
CA TYR A 61 -11.95 -2.22 0.31
C TYR A 61 -12.35 -1.75 1.72
N ARG A 62 -12.76 -0.49 1.88
CA ARG A 62 -13.31 -0.01 3.16
C ARG A 62 -14.59 -0.75 3.56
N ASN A 63 -15.46 -1.07 2.60
CA ASN A 63 -16.65 -1.89 2.85
C ASN A 63 -16.31 -3.33 3.28
N HIS A 64 -15.11 -3.83 2.93
CA HIS A 64 -14.54 -5.09 3.43
C HIS A 64 -13.66 -4.88 4.66
N ARG A 65 -13.87 -3.78 5.40
CA ARG A 65 -13.18 -3.45 6.66
C ARG A 65 -11.66 -3.43 6.54
N SER A 66 -11.14 -2.99 5.40
CA SER A 66 -9.70 -2.80 5.22
C SER A 66 -9.31 -1.32 5.37
N GLY A 67 -8.17 -1.06 5.99
CA GLY A 67 -7.53 0.25 5.98
C GLY A 67 -6.87 0.51 4.62
N ILE A 68 -6.70 1.78 4.25
CA ILE A 68 -6.06 2.16 2.98
C ILE A 68 -5.22 3.40 3.22
N LEU A 69 -3.91 3.24 3.02
CA LEU A 69 -2.92 4.30 3.03
C LEU A 69 -2.48 4.56 1.59
N THR A 70 -2.47 5.81 1.18
CA THR A 70 -2.08 6.23 -0.17
C THR A 70 -0.81 7.07 -0.15
N GLY A 71 -0.07 7.07 -1.26
CA GLY A 71 1.20 7.77 -1.41
C GLY A 71 1.04 9.26 -1.63
N THR A 72 0.24 9.91 -0.77
CA THR A 72 0.07 11.36 -0.74
C THR A 72 1.02 11.98 0.28
N MET A 73 1.63 13.10 -0.08
CA MET A 73 2.46 13.90 0.84
C MET A 73 1.61 14.74 1.81
N THR A 74 0.32 14.88 1.53
CA THR A 74 -0.65 15.59 2.37
C THR A 74 -1.62 14.58 2.99
N GLY A 75 -1.99 14.77 4.24
CA GLY A 75 -2.92 13.89 4.96
C GLY A 75 -2.43 13.54 6.36
N ASP A 76 -3.20 12.69 7.03
CA ASP A 76 -2.89 12.19 8.37
C ASP A 76 -2.32 10.77 8.31
N THR A 77 -1.99 10.22 9.48
CA THR A 77 -1.44 8.87 9.64
C THR A 77 -2.42 7.76 9.28
N GLN A 78 -3.70 8.06 9.01
CA GLN A 78 -4.72 7.07 8.65
C GLN A 78 -5.01 7.05 7.15
N THR A 79 -4.51 8.02 6.40
CA THR A 79 -4.80 8.19 4.97
C THR A 79 -3.55 8.31 4.11
N SER A 80 -2.47 8.87 4.66
CA SER A 80 -1.17 9.00 3.99
C SER A 80 -0.22 7.90 4.45
N LEU A 81 0.30 7.14 3.49
CA LEU A 81 1.36 6.16 3.73
C LEU A 81 2.63 6.84 4.24
N TYR A 82 2.97 8.01 3.68
CA TYR A 82 4.17 8.73 4.09
C TYR A 82 4.04 9.30 5.51
N ALA A 83 2.88 9.86 5.87
CA ALA A 83 2.65 10.33 7.25
C ALA A 83 2.60 9.17 8.25
N PHE A 84 2.03 8.02 7.87
CA PHE A 84 2.06 6.82 8.70
C PHE A 84 3.50 6.36 8.96
N CYS A 85 4.33 6.25 7.92
CA CYS A 85 5.73 5.85 8.08
C CYS A 85 6.51 6.83 8.97
N ASP A 86 6.34 8.13 8.78
CA ASP A 86 7.05 9.14 9.55
C ASP A 86 6.62 9.13 11.02
N HIS A 87 5.32 9.30 11.29
CA HIS A 87 4.84 9.52 12.66
C HIS A 87 4.59 8.23 13.45
N ILE A 88 4.25 7.12 12.80
CA ILE A 88 3.94 5.84 13.47
C ILE A 88 5.15 4.90 13.45
N LEU A 89 5.83 4.78 12.31
CA LEU A 89 7.02 3.93 12.21
C LEU A 89 8.33 4.65 12.57
N GLY A 90 8.30 5.98 12.71
CA GLY A 90 9.49 6.77 13.03
C GLY A 90 10.49 6.86 11.88
N TYR A 91 10.02 6.70 10.63
CA TYR A 91 10.88 6.67 9.45
C TYR A 91 10.32 7.53 8.32
N ASP A 92 11.07 8.59 7.97
CA ASP A 92 10.75 9.44 6.83
C ASP A 92 11.07 8.73 5.51
N LEU A 93 10.08 7.94 5.07
CA LEU A 93 10.13 7.18 3.83
C LEU A 93 10.17 8.11 2.61
N ALA A 94 9.55 9.30 2.69
CA ALA A 94 9.53 10.25 1.60
C ALA A 94 10.92 10.88 1.39
N ASP A 95 11.59 11.30 2.46
CA ASP A 95 12.96 11.80 2.42
C ASP A 95 13.95 10.72 1.95
N PHE A 96 13.77 9.46 2.38
CA PHE A 96 14.56 8.35 1.86
C PHE A 96 14.51 8.28 0.33
N PHE A 97 13.31 8.26 -0.27
CA PHE A 97 13.18 8.19 -1.73
C PHE A 97 13.71 9.44 -2.43
N LYS A 98 13.58 10.62 -1.82
CA LYS A 98 14.16 11.86 -2.35
C LYS A 98 15.69 11.76 -2.41
N ARG A 99 16.34 11.43 -1.29
CA ARG A 99 17.81 11.36 -1.19
C ARG A 99 18.41 10.21 -2.00
N LYS A 100 17.67 9.10 -2.15
CA LYS A 100 18.15 7.92 -2.88
C LYS A 100 17.64 7.85 -4.32
N SER A 101 16.91 8.86 -4.80
CA SER A 101 16.28 8.85 -6.13
C SER A 101 17.29 8.54 -7.24
N ASP A 102 18.45 9.19 -7.24
CA ASP A 102 19.45 9.01 -8.29
C ASP A 102 20.08 7.61 -8.24
N VAL A 103 20.32 7.08 -7.04
CA VAL A 103 20.86 5.73 -6.83
C VAL A 103 19.84 4.69 -7.33
N VAL A 104 18.57 4.82 -6.93
CA VAL A 104 17.50 3.91 -7.35
C VAL A 104 17.29 3.95 -8.86
N LYS A 105 17.27 5.14 -9.47
CA LYS A 105 17.14 5.28 -10.93
C LYS A 105 18.30 4.63 -11.67
N LYS A 106 19.53 4.85 -11.20
CA LYS A 106 20.74 4.25 -11.79
C LYS A 106 20.70 2.72 -11.71
N GLU A 107 20.26 2.17 -10.58
CA GLU A 107 20.13 0.73 -10.40
C GLU A 107 19.05 0.15 -11.34
N ILE A 108 17.89 0.79 -11.41
CA ILE A 108 16.81 0.39 -12.33
C ILE A 108 17.29 0.41 -13.78
N ASP A 109 17.95 1.49 -14.22
CA ASP A 109 18.50 1.61 -15.57
C ASP A 109 19.53 0.51 -15.86
N SER A 110 20.42 0.20 -14.90
CA SER A 110 21.40 -0.88 -15.02
C SER A 110 20.73 -2.25 -15.19
N VAL A 111 19.76 -2.57 -14.33
CA VAL A 111 19.03 -3.84 -14.40
C VAL A 111 18.25 -3.95 -15.71
N LEU A 112 17.55 -2.89 -16.13
CA LEU A 112 16.82 -2.89 -17.39
C LEU A 112 17.75 -3.05 -18.59
N LYS A 113 18.92 -2.42 -18.58
CA LYS A 113 19.92 -2.63 -19.63
C LYS A 113 20.34 -4.08 -19.73
N ILE A 114 20.68 -4.73 -18.61
CA ILE A 114 21.08 -6.16 -18.60
C ILE A 114 19.95 -7.04 -19.13
N LEU A 115 18.71 -6.80 -18.70
CA LEU A 115 17.55 -7.63 -19.09
C LEU A 115 17.10 -7.40 -20.54
N LEU A 116 17.37 -6.22 -21.11
CA LEU A 116 16.91 -5.82 -22.45
C LEU A 116 18.02 -5.82 -23.50
N SER A 117 19.30 -5.85 -23.11
CA SER A 117 20.40 -6.17 -24.02
C SER A 117 20.31 -7.66 -24.31
N ALA A 118 19.61 -8.00 -25.39
CA ALA A 118 19.49 -9.36 -25.87
C ALA A 118 20.89 -9.99 -26.05
N GLU A 119 21.11 -11.10 -25.36
CA GLU A 119 21.93 -12.22 -25.82
C GLU A 119 21.00 -13.37 -26.20
#